data_AF-A0A254RK30-F1
#
_entry.id   AF-A0A254RK30-F1
#
_cell.length_a   1.000
_cell.length_b   1.000
_cell.length_c   1.000
_cell.angle_alpha   90.00
_cell.angle_beta   90.00
_cell.angle_gamma   90.00
#
_symmetry.space_group_name_H-M   'P 1'
#
loop_
_entity.id
_entity.type
_entity.pdbx_description
1 polymer ?
#
loop_
_entity_poly.entity_id
_entity_poly.type
_entity_poly.pdbx_seq_one_letter_code
_entity_poly.pdbx_strand_id
1 'polypeptide(L)'
;MGGKDVAGERATTEEMFGTDDYGFSALPAGGLYNPAYSSDAGSFGAVASFIMTTEYDWNAWVWLLVKERSWSQFMQTQKSAFMSLRCIKGTATEFANYVVDPATVVTGSLTDSRDDHVYKIATIGSQTWMADNLKYKGASTSYCYDNEESNCEKYGRMYSQSESRTICPEGWHLPTAEDYEDLYAHTGKTASSLKSAEGWSSVYYKSLTDPYSFNLYPTGSVTVKTDGSLKFQSLELDACLWTSSEKESTSGEIEYLIYTVHSGSYEMASNDYANVRCLKD
;
A
#
# COMPACT_ATOMS: atom_id res chain seq x y z
N MET A 1 -3.43 5.71 -15.93
CA MET A 1 -4.21 6.97 -16.02
C MET A 1 -5.63 6.65 -15.61
N GLY A 2 -6.06 7.23 -14.48
CA GLY A 2 -7.28 6.89 -13.76
C GLY A 2 -6.94 6.11 -12.49
N GLY A 3 -6.67 6.82 -11.39
CA GLY A 3 -6.47 6.20 -10.07
C GLY A 3 -7.70 5.39 -9.65
N LYS A 4 -7.52 4.45 -8.72
CA LYS A 4 -8.61 3.54 -8.29
C LYS A 4 -9.87 4.28 -7.88
N ASP A 5 -9.74 5.49 -7.36
CA ASP A 5 -10.82 6.32 -6.80
C ASP A 5 -11.77 6.93 -7.82
N VAL A 6 -11.53 6.80 -9.13
CA VAL A 6 -12.50 7.22 -10.18
C VAL A 6 -12.84 6.11 -11.17
N ALA A 7 -12.22 4.93 -11.02
CA ALA A 7 -12.35 3.85 -11.98
C ALA A 7 -13.78 3.26 -12.01
N GLY A 8 -14.48 3.24 -10.87
CA GLY A 8 -15.85 2.72 -10.77
C GLY A 8 -16.86 3.51 -11.61
N GLU A 9 -16.73 4.84 -11.63
CA GLU A 9 -17.62 5.71 -12.40
C GLU A 9 -17.20 5.83 -13.86
N ARG A 10 -15.88 5.98 -14.11
CA ARG A 10 -15.37 6.28 -15.46
C ARG A 10 -15.23 5.08 -16.38
N ALA A 11 -15.50 3.88 -15.89
CA ALA A 11 -15.47 2.65 -16.68
C ALA A 11 -16.88 2.11 -17.02
N THR A 12 -17.97 2.74 -16.58
CA THR A 12 -19.33 2.23 -16.85
C THR A 12 -20.06 3.10 -17.86
N THR A 13 -21.06 2.56 -18.56
CA THR A 13 -21.75 3.25 -19.68
C THR A 13 -22.81 4.24 -19.23
N GLU A 14 -23.09 5.26 -20.05
CA GLU A 14 -24.07 6.34 -19.76
C GLU A 14 -25.47 5.84 -19.38
N GLU A 15 -25.92 4.71 -19.92
CA GLU A 15 -27.22 4.12 -19.57
C GLU A 15 -27.31 3.67 -18.10
N MET A 16 -26.19 3.66 -17.36
CA MET A 16 -26.10 3.21 -15.96
C MET A 16 -25.20 4.07 -15.05
N PHE A 17 -25.10 5.38 -15.32
CA PHE A 17 -24.43 6.41 -14.49
C PHE A 17 -22.89 6.36 -14.41
N GLY A 18 -22.22 5.84 -15.43
CA GLY A 18 -20.79 6.10 -15.65
C GLY A 18 -20.54 6.79 -16.98
N THR A 19 -19.32 7.31 -17.17
CA THR A 19 -18.97 8.12 -18.34
C THR A 19 -18.22 7.35 -19.43
N ASP A 20 -17.82 6.11 -19.18
CA ASP A 20 -16.94 5.28 -20.04
C ASP A 20 -15.78 6.09 -20.67
N ASP A 21 -15.19 7.00 -19.90
CA ASP A 21 -14.17 7.96 -20.37
C ASP A 21 -12.94 7.25 -20.97
N TYR A 22 -12.73 5.99 -20.61
CA TYR A 22 -11.60 5.17 -21.03
C TYR A 22 -11.96 4.15 -22.13
N GLY A 23 -13.21 4.11 -22.60
CA GLY A 23 -13.68 3.11 -23.58
C GLY A 23 -13.58 1.67 -23.06
N PHE A 24 -13.65 1.51 -21.74
CA PHE A 24 -13.59 0.25 -21.01
C PHE A 24 -14.98 -0.07 -20.44
N SER A 25 -15.99 -0.25 -21.30
CA SER A 25 -17.38 -0.46 -20.85
C SER A 25 -17.49 -1.68 -19.90
N ALA A 26 -17.76 -1.43 -18.61
CA ALA A 26 -17.89 -2.44 -17.56
C ALA A 26 -19.33 -2.44 -17.01
N LEU A 27 -20.18 -3.34 -17.51
CA LEU A 27 -21.56 -3.44 -17.05
C LEU A 27 -21.64 -4.21 -15.72
N PRO A 28 -22.47 -3.79 -14.75
CA PRO A 28 -22.56 -4.40 -13.42
C PRO A 28 -23.32 -5.73 -13.46
N ALA A 29 -22.71 -6.73 -14.08
CA ALA A 29 -23.26 -8.09 -14.21
C ALA A 29 -23.28 -8.87 -12.89
N GLY A 30 -22.72 -8.32 -11.82
CA GLY A 30 -22.59 -8.99 -10.53
C GLY A 30 -21.62 -10.16 -10.59
N GLY A 31 -21.83 -11.14 -9.72
CA GLY A 31 -21.03 -12.36 -9.69
C GLY A 31 -21.69 -13.50 -8.91
N LEU A 32 -21.44 -14.74 -9.33
CA LEU A 32 -21.91 -15.95 -8.66
C LEU A 32 -20.81 -16.53 -7.76
N TYR A 33 -20.88 -16.24 -6.47
CA TYR A 33 -19.84 -16.65 -5.49
C TYR A 33 -19.90 -18.11 -5.10
N ASN A 34 -21.10 -18.73 -5.13
CA ASN A 34 -21.24 -20.16 -4.87
C ASN A 34 -22.39 -20.78 -5.68
N PRO A 35 -22.08 -21.48 -6.79
CA PRO A 35 -23.08 -22.08 -7.68
C PRO A 35 -23.87 -23.22 -7.02
N ALA A 36 -23.35 -23.80 -5.92
CA ALA A 36 -23.96 -24.95 -5.26
C ALA A 36 -25.14 -24.54 -4.38
N TYR A 37 -25.26 -23.26 -4.03
CA TYR A 37 -26.29 -22.75 -3.11
C TYR A 37 -27.11 -21.56 -3.66
N SER A 38 -26.68 -20.92 -4.76
CA SER A 38 -27.41 -19.80 -5.35
C SER A 38 -27.24 -19.75 -6.87
N SER A 39 -28.34 -19.50 -7.57
CA SER A 39 -28.39 -19.14 -8.99
C SER A 39 -28.39 -17.62 -9.22
N ASP A 40 -28.48 -16.83 -8.16
CA ASP A 40 -28.55 -15.38 -8.26
C ASP A 40 -27.13 -14.79 -8.35
N ALA A 41 -26.87 -14.05 -9.42
CA ALA A 41 -25.69 -13.21 -9.53
C ALA A 41 -25.77 -12.14 -8.43
N GLY A 42 -25.07 -12.39 -7.31
CA GLY A 42 -24.95 -11.45 -6.22
C GLY A 42 -24.46 -10.10 -6.76
N SER A 43 -25.08 -9.01 -6.29
CA SER A 43 -24.72 -7.65 -6.68
C SER A 43 -24.95 -7.30 -8.16
N PHE A 44 -25.83 -8.05 -8.86
CA PHE A 44 -26.32 -7.63 -10.18
C PHE A 44 -26.89 -6.21 -10.13
N GLY A 45 -26.51 -5.37 -11.10
CA GLY A 45 -26.88 -3.96 -11.15
C GLY A 45 -26.05 -3.04 -10.25
N ALA A 46 -25.22 -3.59 -9.36
CA ALA A 46 -24.39 -2.83 -8.41
C ALA A 46 -22.88 -2.95 -8.66
N VAL A 47 -22.39 -4.09 -9.17
CA VAL A 47 -20.95 -4.35 -9.30
C VAL A 47 -20.60 -5.00 -10.64
N ALA A 48 -19.59 -4.48 -11.33
CA ALA A 48 -18.92 -5.21 -12.41
C ALA A 48 -17.75 -5.99 -11.80
N SER A 49 -17.68 -7.30 -12.07
CA SER A 49 -16.68 -8.19 -11.48
C SER A 49 -15.89 -8.91 -12.56
N PHE A 50 -14.55 -8.91 -12.44
CA PHE A 50 -13.66 -9.57 -13.38
C PHE A 50 -12.70 -10.51 -12.66
N ILE A 51 -12.71 -11.79 -13.03
CA ILE A 51 -11.73 -12.75 -12.52
C ILE A 51 -10.34 -12.44 -13.10
N MET A 52 -9.31 -12.57 -12.29
CA MET A 52 -7.92 -12.41 -12.69
C MET A 52 -7.22 -13.77 -12.75
N THR A 53 -6.21 -13.89 -13.59
CA THR A 53 -5.37 -15.10 -13.70
C THR A 53 -4.34 -15.22 -12.58
N THR A 54 -4.13 -14.14 -11.80
CA THR A 54 -3.30 -14.18 -10.60
C THR A 54 -4.03 -14.95 -9.50
N GLU A 55 -3.38 -15.96 -8.96
CA GLU A 55 -3.91 -16.78 -7.87
C GLU A 55 -3.26 -16.41 -6.54
N TYR A 56 -3.99 -16.62 -5.45
CA TYR A 56 -3.48 -16.53 -4.08
C TYR A 56 -3.86 -17.81 -3.34
N ASP A 57 -2.92 -18.75 -3.28
CA ASP A 57 -3.11 -20.06 -2.63
C ASP A 57 -4.36 -20.80 -3.17
N TRP A 58 -5.38 -21.06 -2.33
CA TRP A 58 -6.65 -21.69 -2.74
C TRP A 58 -7.69 -20.71 -3.32
N ASN A 59 -7.37 -19.42 -3.39
CA ASN A 59 -8.25 -18.36 -3.89
C ASN A 59 -7.76 -17.79 -5.23
N ALA A 60 -8.65 -17.08 -5.92
CA ALA A 60 -8.35 -16.27 -7.10
C ALA A 60 -8.56 -14.79 -6.77
N TRP A 61 -7.83 -13.92 -7.47
CA TRP A 61 -8.09 -12.48 -7.40
C TRP A 61 -9.27 -12.09 -8.28
N VAL A 62 -10.13 -11.21 -7.77
CA VAL A 62 -11.22 -10.57 -8.51
C VAL A 62 -11.04 -9.06 -8.45
N TRP A 63 -11.26 -8.41 -9.58
CA TRP A 63 -11.35 -6.95 -9.67
C TRP A 63 -12.82 -6.55 -9.69
N LEU A 64 -13.21 -5.67 -8.76
CA LEU A 64 -14.55 -5.14 -8.63
C LEU A 64 -14.57 -3.65 -8.97
N LEU A 65 -15.54 -3.26 -9.80
CA LEU A 65 -15.94 -1.87 -10.01
C LEU A 65 -17.34 -1.70 -9.44
N VAL A 66 -17.45 -0.85 -8.42
CA VAL A 66 -18.70 -0.66 -7.69
C VAL A 66 -19.43 0.54 -8.29
N LYS A 67 -20.66 0.37 -8.74
CA LYS A 67 -21.43 1.42 -9.41
C LYS A 67 -21.65 2.65 -8.52
N GLU A 68 -22.01 2.44 -7.26
CA GLU A 68 -22.40 3.51 -6.33
C GLU A 68 -21.22 4.23 -5.68
N ARG A 69 -19.98 3.85 -6.03
CA ARG A 69 -18.79 4.38 -5.40
C ARG A 69 -17.70 4.54 -6.44
N SER A 70 -17.04 5.68 -6.48
CA SER A 70 -16.02 6.01 -7.50
C SER A 70 -14.79 5.08 -7.48
N TRP A 71 -14.58 4.32 -6.40
CA TRP A 71 -13.49 3.35 -6.23
C TRP A 71 -13.63 2.02 -7.01
N SER A 72 -12.49 1.43 -7.33
CA SER A 72 -12.34 0.02 -7.72
C SER A 72 -11.48 -0.75 -6.73
N GLN A 73 -11.73 -2.04 -6.55
CA GLN A 73 -11.07 -2.85 -5.53
C GLN A 73 -10.64 -4.22 -6.06
N PHE A 74 -9.48 -4.69 -5.60
CA PHE A 74 -9.08 -6.09 -5.75
C PHE A 74 -9.44 -6.86 -4.48
N MET A 75 -10.13 -7.98 -4.62
CA MET A 75 -10.47 -8.86 -3.51
C MET A 75 -10.12 -10.32 -3.85
N GLN A 76 -10.10 -11.17 -2.83
CA GLN A 76 -9.94 -12.61 -3.02
C GLN A 76 -11.32 -13.27 -3.09
N THR A 77 -11.47 -14.26 -3.96
CA THR A 77 -12.66 -15.10 -4.07
C THR A 77 -12.28 -16.57 -4.22
N GLN A 78 -13.22 -17.46 -3.99
CA GLN A 78 -13.01 -18.89 -4.21
C GLN A 78 -12.77 -19.15 -5.69
N LYS A 79 -11.86 -20.08 -6.03
CA LYS A 79 -11.59 -20.46 -7.43
C LYS A 79 -12.82 -21.04 -8.15
N SER A 80 -13.84 -21.46 -7.41
CA SER A 80 -15.14 -21.94 -7.90
C SER A 80 -16.16 -20.83 -8.22
N ALA A 81 -15.84 -19.56 -7.96
CA ALA A 81 -16.73 -18.44 -8.23
C ALA A 81 -16.82 -18.15 -9.74
N PHE A 82 -18.03 -17.88 -10.22
CA PHE A 82 -18.30 -17.56 -11.63
C PHE A 82 -18.45 -16.05 -11.80
N MET A 83 -17.36 -15.38 -12.19
CA MET A 83 -17.32 -13.94 -12.50
C MET A 83 -17.19 -13.71 -14.01
N SER A 84 -17.31 -12.47 -14.46
CA SER A 84 -17.00 -12.13 -15.85
C SER A 84 -15.50 -12.30 -16.11
N LEU A 85 -15.14 -12.71 -17.32
CA LEU A 85 -13.76 -12.71 -17.79
C LEU A 85 -13.58 -11.61 -18.83
N ARG A 86 -12.42 -10.97 -18.84
CA ARG A 86 -12.02 -10.08 -19.93
C ARG A 86 -10.58 -10.38 -20.30
N CYS A 87 -10.34 -10.64 -21.58
CA CYS A 87 -9.00 -10.86 -22.09
C CYS A 87 -8.30 -9.53 -22.33
N ILE A 88 -7.02 -9.46 -21.98
CA ILE A 88 -6.15 -8.32 -22.32
C ILE A 88 -5.32 -8.72 -23.54
N LYS A 89 -5.28 -7.86 -24.57
CA LYS A 89 -4.47 -8.09 -25.77
C LYS A 89 -3.00 -7.78 -25.48
N GLY A 90 -2.15 -8.80 -25.59
CA GLY A 90 -0.70 -8.71 -25.37
C GLY A 90 -0.15 -10.08 -24.96
N THR A 91 1.15 -10.16 -24.75
CA THR A 91 1.80 -11.35 -24.21
C THR A 91 1.97 -11.22 -22.68
N ALA A 92 1.97 -12.34 -21.95
CA ALA A 92 2.25 -12.32 -20.51
C ALA A 92 3.59 -11.63 -20.19
N THR A 93 4.57 -11.71 -21.10
CA THR A 93 5.86 -11.02 -21.03
C THR A 93 5.77 -9.49 -21.14
N GLU A 94 4.86 -8.94 -21.95
CA GLU A 94 4.66 -7.49 -22.03
C GLU A 94 4.07 -6.92 -20.73
N PHE A 95 3.28 -7.71 -20.00
CA PHE A 95 2.76 -7.35 -18.68
C PHE A 95 3.71 -7.74 -17.53
N ALA A 96 4.61 -8.70 -17.76
CA ALA A 96 5.65 -9.10 -16.79
C ALA A 96 6.77 -8.06 -16.67
N ASN A 97 6.99 -7.22 -17.69
CA ASN A 97 7.92 -6.08 -17.64
C ASN A 97 7.56 -5.03 -16.59
N TYR A 98 6.37 -5.13 -15.99
CA TYR A 98 5.98 -4.27 -14.88
C TYR A 98 6.53 -4.77 -13.55
N VAL A 99 6.83 -6.07 -13.38
CA VAL A 99 7.52 -6.57 -12.19
C VAL A 99 9.03 -6.45 -12.40
N VAL A 100 9.70 -5.75 -11.50
CA VAL A 100 11.15 -5.57 -11.54
C VAL A 100 11.82 -6.90 -11.20
N ASP A 101 12.83 -7.27 -11.98
CA ASP A 101 13.74 -8.35 -11.59
C ASP A 101 14.54 -7.87 -10.36
N PRO A 102 14.43 -8.55 -9.20
CA PRO A 102 15.22 -8.22 -8.01
C PRO A 102 16.71 -7.99 -8.28
N ALA A 103 17.30 -8.72 -9.23
CA ALA A 103 18.71 -8.58 -9.59
C ALA A 103 19.05 -7.24 -10.27
N THR A 104 18.05 -6.49 -10.73
CA THR A 104 18.21 -5.19 -11.40
C THR A 104 17.99 -4.00 -10.47
N VAL A 105 17.60 -4.22 -9.21
CA VAL A 105 17.44 -3.15 -8.22
C VAL A 105 18.78 -2.44 -8.02
N VAL A 106 18.78 -1.13 -8.24
CA VAL A 106 19.96 -0.29 -8.00
C VAL A 106 19.94 0.17 -6.56
N THR A 107 20.98 -0.16 -5.80
CA THR A 107 21.13 0.28 -4.41
C THR A 107 22.16 1.39 -4.29
N GLY A 108 22.08 2.15 -3.21
CA GLY A 108 23.03 3.21 -2.91
C GLY A 108 22.83 3.77 -1.52
N SER A 109 23.28 5.02 -1.34
CA SER A 109 23.07 5.76 -0.11
C SER A 109 22.72 7.22 -0.38
N LEU A 110 21.93 7.79 0.51
CA LEU A 110 21.67 9.22 0.65
C LEU A 110 22.32 9.71 1.93
N THR A 111 23.08 10.79 1.86
CA THR A 111 23.53 11.53 3.06
C THR A 111 22.60 12.72 3.26
N ASP A 112 21.92 12.75 4.40
CA ASP A 112 21.07 13.86 4.79
C ASP A 112 21.94 15.02 5.28
N SER A 113 21.94 16.14 4.56
CA SER A 113 22.77 17.30 4.87
C SER A 113 22.37 18.03 6.16
N ARG A 114 21.22 17.67 6.75
CA ARG A 114 20.70 18.30 7.96
C ARG A 114 21.32 17.71 9.23
N ASP A 115 21.75 16.45 9.20
CA ASP A 115 22.31 15.74 10.37
C ASP A 115 23.46 14.78 10.03
N ASP A 116 23.95 14.79 8.78
CA ASP A 116 24.99 13.90 8.24
C ASP A 116 24.65 12.40 8.31
N HIS A 117 23.37 12.04 8.56
CA HIS A 117 22.96 10.64 8.61
C HIS A 117 22.96 10.04 7.21
N VAL A 118 23.51 8.82 7.09
CA VAL A 118 23.57 8.09 5.82
C VAL A 118 22.48 7.03 5.80
N TYR A 119 21.51 7.20 4.92
CA TYR A 119 20.40 6.27 4.68
C TYR A 119 20.69 5.41 3.45
N LYS A 120 20.37 4.13 3.50
CA LYS A 120 20.36 3.27 2.31
C LYS A 120 19.20 3.66 1.39
N ILE A 121 19.39 3.47 0.09
CA ILE A 121 18.34 3.69 -0.93
C ILE A 121 18.27 2.50 -1.89
N ALA A 122 17.10 2.30 -2.49
CA ALA A 122 16.85 1.30 -3.52
C ALA A 122 15.96 1.90 -4.64
N THR A 123 16.39 1.77 -5.89
CA THR A 123 15.60 2.13 -7.07
C THR A 123 14.86 0.90 -7.59
N ILE A 124 13.53 0.96 -7.57
CA ILE A 124 12.61 -0.08 -7.99
C ILE A 124 11.69 0.52 -9.05
N GLY A 125 11.81 0.07 -10.29
CA GLY A 125 11.12 0.69 -11.42
C GLY A 125 11.68 2.09 -11.66
N SER A 126 10.81 3.10 -11.71
CA SER A 126 11.21 4.51 -11.81
C SER A 126 11.45 5.19 -10.45
N GLN A 127 11.03 4.57 -9.36
CA GLN A 127 11.03 5.19 -8.04
C GLN A 127 12.29 4.84 -7.24
N THR A 128 12.91 5.84 -6.63
CA THR A 128 14.04 5.67 -5.70
C THR A 128 13.59 5.88 -4.27
N TRP A 129 13.55 4.79 -3.51
CA TRP A 129 13.06 4.75 -2.14
C TRP A 129 14.19 4.83 -1.13
N MET A 130 13.98 5.50 -0.01
CA MET A 130 14.75 5.21 1.19
C MET A 130 14.49 3.75 1.62
N ALA A 131 15.55 2.98 1.77
CA ALA A 131 15.51 1.60 2.28
C ALA A 131 15.53 1.56 3.82
N ASP A 132 16.07 2.61 4.45
CA ASP A 132 15.97 2.84 5.88
C ASP A 132 14.80 3.78 6.19
N ASN A 133 14.16 3.62 7.36
CA ASN A 133 13.21 4.62 7.82
C ASN A 133 13.95 5.87 8.32
N LEU A 134 13.30 7.03 8.22
CA LEU A 134 13.89 8.31 8.61
C LEU A 134 14.21 8.35 10.11
N LYS A 135 15.37 8.90 10.46
CA LYS A 135 15.89 9.03 11.84
C LYS A 135 16.21 10.46 12.25
N TYR A 136 15.91 11.42 11.39
CA TYR A 136 16.18 12.84 11.60
C TYR A 136 15.52 13.37 12.89
N LYS A 137 16.32 13.91 13.82
CA LYS A 137 15.86 14.38 15.14
C LYS A 137 15.33 15.80 15.15
N GLY A 138 15.38 16.52 14.04
CA GLY A 138 15.01 17.95 13.98
C GLY A 138 13.51 18.25 13.93
N ALA A 139 12.64 17.25 14.04
CA ALA A 139 11.20 17.43 14.17
C ALA A 139 10.82 17.96 15.56
N SER A 140 9.76 18.77 15.66
CA SER A 140 9.28 19.30 16.95
C SER A 140 8.82 18.17 17.89
N THR A 141 8.17 17.14 17.33
CA THR A 141 7.70 15.96 18.06
C THR A 141 8.03 14.69 17.28
N SER A 142 8.90 13.85 17.84
CA SER A 142 9.19 12.51 17.34
C SER A 142 9.59 11.57 18.46
N TYR A 143 9.25 10.30 18.33
CA TYR A 143 9.50 9.28 19.35
C TYR A 143 10.27 8.09 18.80
N CYS A 144 11.07 7.48 19.67
CA CYS A 144 11.53 6.11 19.50
C CYS A 144 10.47 5.17 20.05
N TYR A 145 10.35 3.98 19.47
CA TYR A 145 9.49 2.95 20.05
C TYR A 145 9.92 2.67 21.50
N ASP A 146 8.95 2.58 22.42
CA ASP A 146 9.15 2.47 23.87
C ASP A 146 10.03 3.57 24.50
N ASN A 147 10.24 4.69 23.81
CA ASN A 147 11.19 5.75 24.18
C ASN A 147 12.64 5.29 24.31
N GLU A 148 13.02 4.19 23.64
CA GLU A 148 14.39 3.65 23.67
C GLU A 148 15.18 4.08 22.43
N GLU A 149 16.30 4.78 22.60
CA GLU A 149 17.07 5.32 21.48
C GLU A 149 17.61 4.23 20.54
N SER A 150 17.93 3.05 21.07
CA SER A 150 18.32 1.90 20.24
C SER A 150 17.23 1.47 19.25
N ASN A 151 15.96 1.70 19.59
CA ASN A 151 14.84 1.42 18.69
C ASN A 151 14.76 2.46 17.57
N CYS A 152 15.14 3.71 17.80
CA CYS A 152 15.29 4.69 16.72
C CYS A 152 16.39 4.28 15.74
N GLU A 153 17.53 3.81 16.25
CA GLU A 153 18.64 3.38 15.40
C GLU A 153 18.31 2.13 14.58
N LYS A 154 17.51 1.21 15.13
CA LYS A 154 17.10 -0.01 14.41
C LYS A 154 15.91 0.21 13.49
N TYR A 155 14.87 0.87 13.98
CA TYR A 155 13.55 0.90 13.35
C TYR A 155 13.20 2.25 12.72
N GLY A 156 13.91 3.33 13.05
CA GLY A 156 13.56 4.69 12.64
C GLY A 156 12.74 5.44 13.69
N ARG A 157 12.50 6.72 13.41
CA ARG A 157 11.72 7.62 14.28
C ARG A 157 10.26 7.67 13.86
N MET A 158 9.40 7.82 14.86
CA MET A 158 7.96 7.97 14.67
C MET A 158 7.62 9.46 14.74
N TYR A 159 7.13 9.99 13.64
CA TYR A 159 6.81 11.41 13.47
C TYR A 159 5.32 11.63 13.56
N SER A 160 4.90 12.81 14.01
CA SER A 160 3.50 13.20 13.88
C SER A 160 3.14 13.38 12.41
N GLN A 161 1.84 13.38 12.13
CA GLN A 161 1.34 13.65 10.79
C GLN A 161 1.76 15.04 10.27
N SER A 162 1.80 16.06 11.14
CA SER A 162 2.14 17.42 10.73
C SER A 162 3.60 17.53 10.31
N GLU A 163 4.49 16.86 11.05
CA GLU A 163 5.93 16.84 10.77
C GLU A 163 6.21 16.03 9.50
N SER A 164 5.56 14.87 9.33
CA SER A 164 5.83 13.95 8.22
C SER A 164 5.72 14.58 6.83
N ARG A 165 4.86 15.60 6.68
CA ARG A 165 4.64 16.35 5.43
C ARG A 165 5.87 17.08 4.91
N THR A 166 6.77 17.48 5.80
CA THR A 166 7.90 18.36 5.45
C THR A 166 9.25 17.81 5.90
N ILE A 167 9.25 16.65 6.56
CA ILE A 167 10.46 16.11 7.20
C ILE A 167 11.41 15.40 6.24
N CYS A 168 10.98 15.11 5.02
CA CYS A 168 11.86 14.52 4.01
C CYS A 168 12.99 15.50 3.61
N PRO A 169 14.20 15.00 3.34
CA PRO A 169 15.32 15.85 2.92
C PRO A 169 15.07 16.45 1.54
N GLU A 170 15.85 17.47 1.18
CA GLU A 170 15.70 18.18 -0.09
C GLU A 170 15.77 17.22 -1.29
N GLY A 171 14.81 17.36 -2.21
CA GLY A 171 14.68 16.49 -3.38
C GLY A 171 14.03 15.13 -3.10
N TRP A 172 13.52 14.92 -1.89
CA TRP A 172 12.73 13.76 -1.49
C TRP A 172 11.38 14.21 -0.94
N HIS A 173 10.34 13.38 -1.09
CA HIS A 173 9.00 13.69 -0.62
C HIS A 173 8.41 12.52 0.20
N LEU A 174 7.32 12.83 0.92
CA LEU A 174 6.50 11.81 1.56
C LEU A 174 5.68 11.08 0.47
N PRO A 175 5.74 9.74 0.39
CA PRO A 175 5.04 9.00 -0.65
C PRO A 175 3.52 9.13 -0.52
N THR A 176 2.84 9.12 -1.65
CA THR A 176 1.39 9.02 -1.78
C THR A 176 0.95 7.56 -1.77
N ALA A 177 -0.36 7.32 -1.71
CA ALA A 177 -0.93 6.00 -1.93
C ALA A 177 -0.67 5.49 -3.36
N GLU A 178 -0.64 6.36 -4.36
CA GLU A 178 -0.30 5.96 -5.74
C GLU A 178 1.15 5.48 -5.83
N ASP A 179 2.07 6.14 -5.11
CA ASP A 179 3.48 5.76 -5.10
C ASP A 179 3.70 4.34 -4.58
N TYR A 180 3.09 4.03 -3.45
CA TYR A 180 3.11 2.68 -2.88
C TYR A 180 2.38 1.70 -3.80
N GLU A 181 1.27 2.07 -4.45
CA GLU A 181 0.60 1.18 -5.42
C GLU A 181 1.52 0.80 -6.58
N ASP A 182 2.27 1.77 -7.11
CA ASP A 182 3.28 1.53 -8.15
C ASP A 182 4.41 0.62 -7.63
N LEU A 183 4.92 0.85 -6.42
CA LEU A 183 5.90 -0.04 -5.79
C LEU A 183 5.37 -1.48 -5.67
N TYR A 184 4.13 -1.67 -5.22
CA TYR A 184 3.52 -2.99 -5.10
C TYR A 184 3.40 -3.69 -6.44
N ALA A 185 3.08 -2.93 -7.48
CA ALA A 185 2.92 -3.48 -8.79
C ALA A 185 4.26 -3.90 -9.43
N HIS A 186 5.35 -3.22 -9.07
CA HIS A 186 6.71 -3.61 -9.44
C HIS A 186 7.31 -4.75 -8.63
N THR A 187 6.73 -5.10 -7.48
CA THR A 187 7.28 -6.11 -6.55
C THR A 187 6.43 -7.38 -6.44
N GLY A 188 5.61 -7.65 -7.46
CA GLY A 188 4.79 -8.86 -7.56
C GLY A 188 3.53 -8.84 -6.69
N LYS A 189 3.13 -7.66 -6.19
CA LYS A 189 1.92 -7.41 -5.39
C LYS A 189 1.84 -8.19 -4.08
N THR A 190 2.98 -8.51 -3.47
CA THR A 190 3.02 -9.13 -2.13
C THR A 190 3.75 -8.24 -1.15
N ALA A 191 3.14 -7.95 0.00
CA ALA A 191 3.79 -7.14 1.02
C ALA A 191 5.05 -7.81 1.59
N SER A 192 5.09 -9.15 1.55
CA SER A 192 6.20 -9.96 2.06
C SER A 192 7.54 -9.71 1.34
N SER A 193 7.53 -9.35 0.07
CA SER A 193 8.76 -9.11 -0.71
C SER A 193 9.44 -7.77 -0.41
N LEU A 194 8.74 -6.86 0.28
CA LEU A 194 9.27 -5.56 0.71
C LEU A 194 9.80 -5.59 2.15
N LYS A 195 9.45 -6.63 2.91
CA LYS A 195 9.85 -6.76 4.32
C LYS A 195 11.35 -7.01 4.43
N SER A 196 11.97 -6.36 5.41
CA SER A 196 13.32 -6.70 5.87
C SER A 196 13.41 -8.19 6.25
N ALA A 197 14.60 -8.76 6.08
CA ALA A 197 14.86 -10.16 6.38
C ALA A 197 14.78 -10.50 7.89
N GLU A 198 14.76 -9.49 8.76
CA GLU A 198 14.78 -9.63 10.22
C GLU A 198 13.85 -8.63 10.93
N GLY A 199 13.70 -8.77 12.25
CA GLY A 199 12.86 -7.89 13.08
C GLY A 199 11.37 -8.23 13.07
N TRP A 200 10.89 -9.04 12.13
CA TRP A 200 9.52 -9.54 12.13
C TRP A 200 9.34 -10.76 13.03
N SER A 201 8.19 -10.86 13.69
CA SER A 201 7.87 -11.97 14.57
C SER A 201 7.89 -13.31 13.83
N SER A 202 8.80 -14.19 14.23
CA SER A 202 8.99 -15.52 13.62
C SER A 202 7.79 -16.47 13.78
N VAL A 203 6.87 -16.14 14.68
CA VAL A 203 5.60 -16.87 14.85
C VAL A 203 4.74 -16.74 13.60
N TYR A 204 4.75 -15.58 12.96
CA TYR A 204 3.93 -15.27 11.79
C TYR A 204 4.70 -15.39 10.47
N TYR A 205 6.02 -15.18 10.48
CA TYR A 205 6.82 -15.12 9.27
C TYR A 205 8.05 -16.02 9.36
N LYS A 206 8.00 -17.15 8.65
CA LYS A 206 9.15 -18.02 8.48
C LYS A 206 9.85 -17.67 7.18
N SER A 207 11.06 -17.11 7.28
CA SER A 207 11.98 -16.83 6.16
C SER A 207 11.55 -15.69 5.22
N LEU A 208 11.94 -14.45 5.56
CA LEU A 208 11.84 -13.28 4.69
C LEU A 208 13.19 -13.03 4.00
N THR A 209 13.17 -12.64 2.73
CA THR A 209 14.38 -12.58 1.88
C THR A 209 14.68 -11.21 1.28
N ASP A 210 13.88 -10.17 1.56
CA ASP A 210 14.00 -8.79 1.04
C ASP A 210 14.64 -8.69 -0.37
N PRO A 211 14.07 -9.35 -1.39
CA PRO A 211 14.68 -9.43 -2.71
C PRO A 211 14.90 -8.06 -3.35
N TYR A 212 14.07 -7.07 -2.99
CA TYR A 212 14.11 -5.74 -3.57
C TYR A 212 14.99 -4.75 -2.79
N SER A 213 15.73 -5.21 -1.77
CA SER A 213 16.53 -4.34 -0.89
C SER A 213 15.73 -3.16 -0.33
N PHE A 214 14.41 -3.33 -0.18
CA PHE A 214 13.53 -2.30 0.34
C PHE A 214 13.67 -2.20 1.85
N ASN A 215 14.07 -3.28 2.53
CA ASN A 215 14.49 -3.30 3.93
C ASN A 215 13.46 -2.68 4.90
N LEU A 216 12.18 -3.02 4.73
CA LEU A 216 11.14 -2.47 5.58
C LEU A 216 11.07 -3.17 6.93
N TYR A 217 11.35 -2.43 8.00
CA TYR A 217 11.27 -2.92 9.37
C TYR A 217 9.87 -2.75 9.99
N PRO A 218 9.43 -3.68 10.86
CA PRO A 218 8.16 -3.61 11.56
C PRO A 218 8.23 -2.71 12.79
N THR A 219 8.00 -1.42 12.57
CA THR A 219 8.16 -0.37 13.58
C THR A 219 6.97 -0.25 14.54
N GLY A 220 5.82 -0.84 14.20
CA GLY A 220 4.56 -0.57 14.87
C GLY A 220 4.12 0.90 14.75
N SER A 221 3.24 1.32 15.66
CA SER A 221 2.70 2.68 15.74
C SER A 221 2.63 3.21 17.17
N VAL A 222 2.39 4.53 17.32
CA VAL A 222 2.11 5.16 18.61
C VAL A 222 0.77 5.89 18.57
N THR A 223 0.02 5.73 19.65
CA THR A 223 -1.14 6.58 19.97
C THR A 223 -0.91 7.30 21.29
N VAL A 224 -1.47 8.49 21.43
CA VAL A 224 -1.47 9.29 22.66
C VAL A 224 -2.78 9.01 23.38
N LYS A 225 -2.69 8.48 24.60
CA LYS A 225 -3.87 8.23 25.43
C LYS A 225 -4.46 9.55 25.93
N THR A 226 -5.68 9.48 26.45
CA THR A 226 -6.38 10.63 27.04
C THR A 226 -5.64 11.28 28.21
N ASP A 227 -4.78 10.54 28.91
CA ASP A 227 -3.92 11.04 29.99
C ASP A 227 -2.58 11.63 29.49
N GLY A 228 -2.38 11.70 28.17
CA GLY A 228 -1.15 12.16 27.52
C GLY A 228 -0.03 11.13 27.47
N SER A 229 -0.19 9.94 28.06
CA SER A 229 0.81 8.88 27.98
C SER A 229 0.82 8.23 26.59
N LEU A 230 2.01 7.79 26.17
CA LEU A 230 2.18 7.10 24.90
C LEU A 230 1.75 5.63 25.03
N LYS A 231 1.09 5.12 24.00
CA LYS A 231 0.78 3.70 23.81
C LYS A 231 1.47 3.23 22.53
N PHE A 232 2.50 2.42 22.71
CA PHE A 232 3.19 1.74 21.64
C PHE A 232 2.50 0.41 21.33
N GLN A 233 2.38 0.06 20.05
CA GLN A 233 1.71 -1.17 19.63
C GLN A 233 2.32 -1.74 18.35
N SER A 234 2.11 -3.04 18.11
CA SER A 234 2.47 -3.75 16.88
C SER A 234 3.95 -3.75 16.45
N LEU A 235 4.91 -3.54 17.34
CA LEU A 235 6.32 -3.80 17.02
C LEU A 235 6.49 -5.26 16.59
N GLU A 236 7.38 -5.51 15.64
CA GLU A 236 7.63 -6.84 15.06
C GLU A 236 6.46 -7.44 14.26
N LEU A 237 5.30 -6.77 14.23
CA LEU A 237 4.09 -7.23 13.55
C LEU A 237 3.73 -6.37 12.34
N ASP A 238 3.74 -5.04 12.52
CA ASP A 238 3.32 -4.06 11.52
C ASP A 238 4.46 -3.08 11.21
N ALA A 239 4.56 -2.69 9.94
CA ALA A 239 5.27 -1.49 9.54
C ALA A 239 4.22 -0.45 9.16
N CYS A 240 4.17 0.66 9.91
CA CYS A 240 3.23 1.75 9.71
C CYS A 240 3.98 2.96 9.15
N LEU A 241 3.70 3.31 7.91
CA LEU A 241 4.34 4.42 7.21
C LEU A 241 3.32 5.51 6.91
N TRP A 242 3.69 6.76 7.18
CA TRP A 242 2.89 7.90 6.73
C TRP A 242 2.84 7.95 5.20
N THR A 243 1.67 8.38 4.71
CA THR A 243 1.49 8.78 3.32
C THR A 243 1.08 10.25 3.28
N SER A 244 1.33 10.93 2.15
CA SER A 244 0.80 12.27 1.89
C SER A 244 -0.65 12.24 1.38
N SER A 245 -1.21 11.05 1.13
CA SER A 245 -2.58 10.88 0.66
C SER A 245 -3.62 11.10 1.76
N GLU A 246 -4.72 11.69 1.32
CA GLU A 246 -5.87 12.08 2.13
C GLU A 246 -7.11 11.32 1.64
N LYS A 247 -8.02 11.01 2.55
CA LYS A 247 -9.32 10.42 2.26
C LYS A 247 -10.40 11.10 3.08
N GLU A 248 -11.51 11.43 2.44
CA GLU A 248 -12.67 11.95 3.15
C GLU A 248 -13.34 10.83 3.96
N SER A 249 -13.48 11.07 5.26
CA SER A 249 -14.20 10.20 6.18
C SER A 249 -15.71 10.23 5.90
N THR A 250 -16.45 9.27 6.46
CA THR A 250 -17.91 9.26 6.38
C THR A 250 -18.57 10.46 7.06
N SER A 251 -17.85 11.17 7.93
CA SER A 251 -18.27 12.42 8.57
C SER A 251 -17.97 13.68 7.75
N GLY A 252 -17.32 13.55 6.58
CA GLY A 252 -16.92 14.67 5.72
C GLY A 252 -15.62 15.35 6.15
N GLU A 253 -14.91 14.79 7.13
CA GLU A 253 -13.60 15.29 7.57
C GLU A 253 -12.50 14.62 6.75
N ILE A 254 -11.48 15.38 6.37
CA ILE A 254 -10.31 14.85 5.66
C ILE A 254 -9.42 14.12 6.67
N GLU A 255 -9.19 12.84 6.41
CA GLU A 255 -8.29 11.98 7.19
C GLU A 255 -7.09 11.53 6.37
N TYR A 256 -5.98 11.26 7.06
CA TYR A 256 -4.75 10.80 6.43
C TYR A 256 -4.70 9.30 6.30
N LEU A 257 -3.91 8.80 5.35
CA LEU A 257 -3.69 7.36 5.22
C LEU A 257 -2.34 6.96 5.83
N ILE A 258 -2.37 5.84 6.55
CA ILE A 258 -1.17 5.09 6.95
C ILE A 258 -1.12 3.83 6.11
N TYR A 259 0.07 3.53 5.60
CA TYR A 259 0.34 2.28 4.93
C TYR A 259 0.76 1.21 5.94
N THR A 260 0.01 0.11 6.03
CA THR A 260 0.26 -1.01 6.95
C THR A 260 0.64 -2.27 6.17
N VAL A 261 1.88 -2.72 6.36
CA VAL A 261 2.48 -3.75 5.48
C VAL A 261 2.19 -5.19 5.94
N HIS A 262 1.73 -5.40 7.16
CA HIS A 262 1.28 -6.74 7.58
C HIS A 262 0.18 -7.29 6.66
N SER A 263 -0.82 -6.46 6.38
CA SER A 263 -1.98 -6.73 5.54
C SER A 263 -1.81 -6.27 4.08
N GLY A 264 -0.78 -5.48 3.79
CA GLY A 264 -0.60 -4.83 2.49
C GLY A 264 -1.70 -3.81 2.19
N SER A 265 -2.29 -3.21 3.22
CA SER A 265 -3.46 -2.35 3.12
C SER A 265 -3.20 -0.92 3.57
N TYR A 266 -4.02 0.00 3.08
CA TYR A 266 -4.14 1.35 3.63
C TYR A 266 -5.21 1.36 4.71
N GLU A 267 -4.91 2.06 5.79
CA GLU A 267 -5.87 2.33 6.86
C GLU A 267 -5.99 3.83 7.07
N MET A 268 -7.19 4.27 7.46
CA MET A 268 -7.39 5.64 7.95
C MET A 268 -6.53 5.85 9.19
N ALA A 269 -5.83 6.98 9.24
CA ALA A 269 -4.85 7.29 10.26
C ALA A 269 -5.50 7.43 11.63
N SER A 270 -5.57 6.32 12.36
CA SER A 270 -5.96 6.28 13.77
C SER A 270 -4.76 6.42 14.72
N ASN A 271 -3.53 6.46 14.17
CA ASN A 271 -2.31 6.60 14.95
C ASN A 271 -1.86 8.07 14.98
N ASP A 272 -1.32 8.50 16.12
CA ASP A 272 -0.78 9.85 16.27
C ASP A 272 0.64 9.97 15.70
N TYR A 273 1.40 8.87 15.72
CA TYR A 273 2.77 8.81 15.17
C TYR A 273 3.02 7.50 14.41
N ALA A 274 3.69 7.65 13.27
CA ALA A 274 4.13 6.57 12.39
C ALA A 274 5.50 6.90 11.79
N ASN A 275 6.14 5.92 11.17
CA ASN A 275 7.44 6.13 10.52
C ASN A 275 7.29 6.90 9.22
N VAL A 276 8.37 7.56 8.81
CA VAL A 276 8.48 8.22 7.50
C VAL A 276 9.53 7.50 6.68
N ARG A 277 9.19 7.24 5.42
CA ARG A 277 10.10 6.71 4.41
C ARG A 277 9.95 7.55 3.18
N CYS A 278 10.98 8.31 2.85
CA CYS A 278 10.89 9.26 1.76
C CYS A 278 11.15 8.58 0.42
N LEU A 279 10.55 9.14 -0.62
CA LEU A 279 10.66 8.73 -2.01
C LEU A 279 11.25 9.88 -2.84
N LYS A 280 11.88 9.50 -3.95
CA LYS A 280 12.28 10.39 -5.03
C LYS A 280 11.96 9.71 -6.37
N ASP A 281 11.23 10.40 -7.23
CA ASP A 281 10.83 9.96 -8.56
C ASP A 281 11.11 11.01 -9.67
#